data_AF-A0A956PEI5-F1
#
_entry.id   AF-A0A956PEI5-F1
#
_cell.length_a   1.000
_cell.length_b   1.000
_cell.length_c   1.000
_cell.angle_alpha   90.00
_cell.angle_beta   90.00
_cell.angle_gamma   90.00
#
_symmetry.space_group_name_H-M   'P 1'
#
loop_
_entity.id
_entity.type
_entity.pdbx_description
1 polymer ?
#
loop_
_entity_poly.entity_id
_entity_poly.type
_entity_poly.pdbx_seq_one_letter_code
_entity_poly.pdbx_strand_id
1 'polypeptide(L)'
;MSESLDRVNVLKTICAHRQYLQIGLEAVSRKLTERGLHHDMSKFSDDEFAGFARINRIAREHPYGSEEYKQSMKDEGKVVGLHYSRNSHHPEYHEDLSAMGFFDIVEMVCDWWSARHTYGKSQPWDKTLEIQKERFAFTPEQWWLIEEVARFLESYEQGVMGNG
;
A
#
# COMPACT_ATOMS: atom_id res chain seq x y z
N MET A 1 16.90 52.53 5.85
CA MET A 1 15.64 52.02 5.25
C MET A 1 15.83 50.74 4.42
N SER A 2 16.96 50.51 3.74
CA SER A 2 17.13 49.32 2.88
C SER A 2 17.26 47.99 3.64
N GLU A 3 17.99 47.95 4.76
CA GLU A 3 18.22 46.70 5.50
C GLU A 3 16.96 46.16 6.20
N SER A 4 16.10 47.05 6.70
CA SER A 4 14.83 46.66 7.32
C SER A 4 13.83 46.11 6.28
N LEU A 5 13.81 46.68 5.08
CA LEU A 5 12.98 46.19 3.98
C LEU A 5 13.46 44.82 3.48
N ASP A 6 14.78 44.61 3.44
CA ASP A 6 15.41 43.33 3.10
C ASP A 6 15.01 42.22 4.09
N ARG A 7 15.09 42.49 5.41
CA ARG A 7 14.65 41.54 6.45
C ARG A 7 13.18 41.15 6.34
N VAL A 8 12.29 42.11 6.01
CA VAL A 8 10.86 41.82 5.81
C VAL A 8 10.64 40.94 4.57
N ASN A 9 11.38 41.17 3.49
CA ASN A 9 11.28 40.34 2.30
C ASN A 9 11.80 38.92 2.54
N VAL A 10 12.90 38.77 3.29
CA VAL A 10 13.40 37.45 3.72
C VAL A 10 12.34 36.71 4.55
N LEU A 11 11.71 37.37 5.51
CA LEU A 11 10.64 36.77 6.31
C LEU A 11 9.47 36.31 5.44
N LYS A 12 9.03 37.14 4.49
CA LYS A 12 7.97 36.78 3.53
C LYS A 12 8.33 35.53 2.73
N THR A 13 9.56 35.46 2.20
CA THR A 13 10.02 34.30 1.43
C THR A 13 10.04 33.02 2.28
N ILE A 14 10.55 33.09 3.51
CA ILE A 14 10.58 31.94 4.43
C ILE A 14 9.16 31.48 4.77
N CYS A 15 8.26 32.42 5.09
CA CYS A 15 6.86 32.10 5.39
C CYS A 15 6.15 31.49 4.19
N ALA A 16 6.32 32.07 2.99
CA ALA A 16 5.72 31.57 1.76
C ALA A 16 6.23 30.16 1.44
N HIS A 17 7.54 29.93 1.52
CA HIS A 17 8.11 28.60 1.31
C HIS A 17 7.53 27.57 2.27
N ARG A 18 7.43 27.88 3.58
CA ARG A 18 6.82 27.00 4.57
C ARG A 18 5.35 26.71 4.26
N GLN A 19 4.60 27.72 3.83
CA GLN A 19 3.19 27.55 3.46
C GLN A 19 3.04 26.64 2.25
N TYR A 20 3.82 26.84 1.18
CA TYR A 20 3.75 25.98 0.00
C TYR A 20 4.23 24.55 0.29
N LEU A 21 5.24 24.39 1.16
CA LEU A 21 5.66 23.08 1.64
C LEU A 21 4.49 22.35 2.35
N GLN A 22 3.79 23.03 3.26
CA GLN A 22 2.62 22.47 3.95
C GLN A 22 1.50 22.07 2.98
N ILE A 23 1.20 22.93 1.99
CA ILE A 23 0.21 22.64 0.95
C ILE A 23 0.60 21.39 0.15
N GLY A 24 1.88 21.26 -0.23
CA GLY A 24 2.38 20.10 -0.96
C GLY A 24 2.29 18.81 -0.15
N LEU A 25 2.72 18.83 1.11
CA LEU A 25 2.62 17.70 2.02
C LEU A 25 1.16 17.26 2.22
N GLU A 26 0.26 18.20 2.45
CA GLU A 26 -1.18 17.93 2.60
C GLU A 26 -1.77 17.30 1.33
N ALA A 27 -1.36 17.76 0.15
CA ALA A 27 -1.84 17.19 -1.10
C ALA A 27 -1.44 15.71 -1.26
N VAL A 28 -0.21 15.36 -0.88
CA VAL A 28 0.28 13.97 -0.88
C VAL A 28 -0.47 13.13 0.14
N SER A 29 -0.60 13.63 1.38
CA SER A 29 -1.34 12.96 2.45
C SER A 29 -2.79 12.69 2.07
N ARG A 30 -3.50 13.70 1.55
CA ARG A 30 -4.89 13.57 1.09
C ARG A 30 -5.04 12.54 -0.03
N LYS A 31 -4.05 12.45 -0.94
CA LYS A 31 -4.10 11.42 -1.98
C LYS A 31 -3.99 10.01 -1.41
N LEU A 32 -3.13 9.80 -0.41
CA LEU A 32 -3.05 8.52 0.30
C LEU A 32 -4.34 8.20 1.06
N THR A 33 -4.94 9.19 1.74
CA THR A 33 -6.23 9.03 2.41
C THR A 33 -7.35 8.65 1.44
N GLU A 34 -7.42 9.33 0.28
CA GLU A 34 -8.39 9.01 -0.76
C GLU A 34 -8.26 7.57 -1.24
N ARG A 35 -7.02 7.09 -1.44
CA ARG A 35 -6.77 5.71 -1.86
C ARG A 35 -7.20 4.72 -0.78
N GLY A 36 -6.87 4.96 0.48
CA GLY A 36 -7.33 4.11 1.59
C GLY A 36 -8.87 4.03 1.70
N LEU A 37 -9.59 5.12 1.41
CA LEU A 37 -11.06 5.12 1.40
C LEU A 37 -11.67 4.31 0.24
N HIS A 38 -10.98 4.24 -0.90
CA HIS A 38 -11.46 3.53 -2.09
C HIS A 38 -10.82 2.16 -2.31
N HIS A 39 -9.83 1.80 -1.49
CA HIS A 39 -9.07 0.57 -1.58
C HIS A 39 -10.03 -0.62 -1.68
N ASP A 40 -9.88 -1.39 -2.78
CA ASP A 40 -10.63 -2.61 -3.05
C ASP A 40 -12.16 -2.48 -2.94
N MET A 41 -12.71 -1.28 -3.14
CA MET A 41 -14.16 -1.08 -3.13
C MET A 41 -14.89 -1.93 -4.18
N SER A 42 -14.19 -2.37 -5.23
CA SER A 42 -14.74 -3.33 -6.20
C SER A 42 -15.12 -4.67 -5.56
N LYS A 43 -14.53 -5.07 -4.43
CA LYS A 43 -14.92 -6.33 -3.75
C LYS A 43 -16.36 -6.34 -3.26
N PHE A 44 -17.03 -5.18 -3.20
CA PHE A 44 -18.44 -5.07 -2.83
C PHE A 44 -19.40 -5.13 -4.03
N SER A 45 -18.90 -5.22 -5.27
CA SER A 45 -19.75 -5.40 -6.45
C SER A 45 -20.24 -6.83 -6.59
N ASP A 46 -21.36 -7.01 -7.31
CA ASP A 46 -21.97 -8.33 -7.54
C ASP A 46 -21.03 -9.32 -8.26
N ASP A 47 -20.13 -8.81 -9.11
CA ASP A 47 -19.20 -9.61 -9.90
C ASP A 47 -17.89 -10.00 -9.17
N GLU A 48 -17.65 -9.47 -7.96
CA GLU A 48 -16.49 -9.81 -7.13
C GLU A 48 -16.86 -10.39 -5.76
N PHE A 49 -17.91 -9.88 -5.12
CA PHE A 49 -18.20 -10.14 -3.71
C PHE A 49 -18.30 -11.64 -3.38
N ALA A 50 -19.04 -12.39 -4.19
CA ALA A 50 -19.24 -13.82 -3.94
C ALA A 50 -17.95 -14.64 -4.07
N GLY A 51 -17.05 -14.28 -4.99
CA GLY A 51 -15.76 -14.94 -5.18
C GLY A 51 -14.81 -14.65 -4.01
N PHE A 52 -14.66 -13.39 -3.64
CA PHE A 52 -13.84 -13.02 -2.47
C PHE A 52 -14.40 -13.53 -1.15
N ALA A 53 -15.72 -13.66 -1.00
CA ALA A 53 -16.31 -14.30 0.18
C ALA A 53 -15.84 -15.77 0.32
N ARG A 54 -15.70 -16.51 -0.79
CA ARG A 54 -15.18 -17.89 -0.79
C ARG A 54 -13.67 -17.93 -0.51
N ILE A 55 -12.88 -17.06 -1.16
CA ILE A 55 -11.44 -16.91 -0.88
C ILE A 55 -11.20 -16.59 0.60
N ASN A 56 -11.90 -15.59 1.14
CA ASN A 56 -11.74 -15.13 2.52
C ASN A 56 -12.18 -16.18 3.55
N ARG A 57 -13.01 -17.16 3.17
CA ARG A 57 -13.31 -18.30 4.04
C ARG A 57 -12.08 -19.21 4.16
N ILE A 58 -11.42 -19.52 3.05
CA ILE A 58 -10.19 -20.34 3.04
C ILE A 58 -9.03 -19.61 3.73
N ALA A 59 -8.84 -18.32 3.46
CA ALA A 59 -7.78 -17.51 4.05
C ALA A 59 -7.87 -17.37 5.59
N ARG A 60 -9.04 -17.61 6.18
CA ARG A 60 -9.21 -17.63 7.65
C ARG A 60 -8.67 -18.90 8.29
N GLU A 61 -8.65 -20.01 7.55
CA GLU A 61 -8.25 -21.33 8.05
C GLU A 61 -6.82 -21.68 7.64
N HIS A 62 -6.36 -21.17 6.50
CA HIS A 62 -5.06 -21.46 5.91
C HIS A 62 -4.18 -20.21 5.82
N PRO A 63 -2.89 -20.28 6.21
CA PRO A 63 -1.97 -19.15 6.08
C PRO A 63 -1.84 -18.65 4.64
N TYR A 64 -1.53 -17.37 4.49
CA TYR A 64 -1.15 -16.79 3.20
C TYR A 64 0.00 -17.59 2.57
N GLY A 65 -0.11 -17.85 1.26
CA GLY A 65 0.90 -18.63 0.52
C GLY A 65 0.81 -20.16 0.68
N SER A 66 -0.12 -20.69 1.49
CA SER A 66 -0.43 -22.12 1.53
C SER A 66 -0.99 -22.64 0.19
N GLU A 67 -0.92 -23.95 -0.04
CA GLU A 67 -1.46 -24.56 -1.26
C GLU A 67 -2.99 -24.43 -1.35
N GLU A 68 -3.70 -24.51 -0.23
CA GLU A 68 -5.15 -24.33 -0.19
C GLU A 68 -5.54 -22.89 -0.52
N TYR A 69 -4.82 -21.90 0.03
CA TYR A 69 -5.03 -20.50 -0.33
C TYR A 69 -4.76 -20.26 -1.83
N LYS A 70 -3.63 -20.75 -2.35
CA LYS A 70 -3.29 -20.64 -3.78
C LYS A 70 -4.34 -21.30 -4.66
N GLN A 71 -4.85 -22.47 -4.27
CA GLN A 71 -5.89 -23.16 -5.03
C GLN A 71 -7.20 -22.35 -5.03
N SER A 72 -7.60 -21.78 -3.89
CA SER A 72 -8.80 -20.93 -3.82
C SER A 72 -8.72 -19.71 -4.75
N MET A 73 -7.54 -19.09 -4.88
CA MET A 73 -7.30 -17.99 -5.80
C MET A 73 -7.40 -18.44 -7.27
N LYS A 74 -6.92 -19.66 -7.58
CA LYS A 74 -7.02 -20.24 -8.94
C LYS A 74 -8.46 -20.57 -9.30
N ASP A 75 -9.20 -21.18 -8.38
CA ASP A 75 -10.61 -21.54 -8.58
C ASP A 75 -11.47 -20.30 -8.87
N GLU A 76 -11.16 -19.17 -8.22
CA GLU A 76 -11.78 -17.87 -8.43
C GLU A 76 -11.03 -16.97 -9.44
N GLY A 77 -10.18 -17.54 -10.30
CA GLY A 77 -9.25 -16.78 -11.13
C GLY A 77 -9.88 -15.68 -12.00
N LYS A 78 -11.15 -15.86 -12.43
CA LYS A 78 -11.88 -14.80 -13.16
C LYS A 78 -12.18 -13.58 -12.29
N VAL A 79 -12.60 -13.80 -11.05
CA VAL A 79 -12.87 -12.75 -10.07
C VAL A 79 -11.58 -12.05 -9.67
N VAL A 80 -10.53 -12.83 -9.42
CA VAL A 80 -9.19 -12.31 -9.08
C VAL A 80 -8.62 -11.46 -10.23
N GLY A 81 -8.72 -11.94 -11.47
CA GLY A 81 -8.25 -11.17 -12.64
C GLY A 81 -9.03 -9.87 -12.85
N LEU A 82 -10.36 -9.89 -12.65
CA LEU A 82 -11.18 -8.69 -12.70
C LEU A 82 -10.76 -7.66 -11.64
N HIS A 83 -10.54 -8.15 -10.42
CA HIS A 83 -10.07 -7.33 -9.30
C HIS A 83 -8.72 -6.68 -9.58
N TYR A 84 -7.75 -7.46 -10.08
CA TYR A 84 -6.45 -6.93 -10.50
C TYR A 84 -6.57 -5.88 -11.60
N SER A 85 -7.49 -6.03 -12.55
CA SER A 85 -7.70 -5.03 -13.61
C SER A 85 -8.37 -3.73 -13.13
N ARG A 86 -8.93 -3.70 -11.91
CA ARG A 86 -9.64 -2.53 -11.35
C ARG A 86 -8.81 -1.73 -10.35
N ASN A 87 -7.78 -2.34 -9.77
CA ASN A 87 -7.04 -1.77 -8.66
C ASN A 87 -5.54 -1.69 -8.97
N SER A 88 -5.06 -0.48 -9.26
CA SER A 88 -3.69 -0.24 -9.75
C SER A 88 -2.58 -0.47 -8.73
N HIS A 89 -2.90 -0.67 -7.45
CA HIS A 89 -1.88 -1.04 -6.45
C HIS A 89 -1.47 -2.52 -6.59
N HIS A 90 -2.21 -3.36 -7.30
CA HIS A 90 -1.76 -4.72 -7.60
C HIS A 90 -0.73 -4.71 -8.74
N PRO A 91 0.41 -5.40 -8.58
CA PRO A 91 1.40 -5.58 -9.64
C PRO A 91 0.77 -6.10 -10.95
N GLU A 92 -0.18 -7.03 -10.84
CA GLU A 92 -0.88 -7.65 -11.96
C GLU A 92 -1.79 -6.70 -12.77
N TYR A 93 -2.08 -5.50 -12.26
CA TYR A 93 -2.76 -4.45 -13.04
C TYR A 93 -1.89 -3.97 -14.20
N HIS A 94 -0.57 -3.99 -14.04
CA HIS A 94 0.38 -3.36 -14.95
C HIS A 94 0.98 -4.38 -15.91
N GLU A 95 1.00 -4.06 -17.21
CA GLU A 95 1.71 -4.87 -18.22
C GLU A 95 3.24 -4.84 -17.98
N ASP A 96 3.76 -3.70 -17.54
CA ASP A 96 5.13 -3.51 -17.08
C ASP A 96 5.11 -3.00 -15.64
N LEU A 97 5.71 -3.76 -14.72
CA LEU A 97 5.79 -3.39 -13.31
C LEU A 97 6.43 -2.03 -13.10
N SER A 98 7.33 -1.58 -13.98
CA SER A 98 7.95 -0.25 -13.89
C SER A 98 6.95 0.91 -13.94
N ALA A 99 5.73 0.66 -14.44
CA ALA A 99 4.64 1.63 -14.48
C ALA A 99 3.99 1.90 -13.12
N MET A 100 4.24 1.07 -12.10
CA MET A 100 3.72 1.31 -10.75
C MET A 100 4.27 2.61 -10.18
N GLY A 101 3.36 3.55 -9.90
CA GLY A 101 3.71 4.84 -9.32
C GLY A 101 3.96 4.77 -7.81
N PHE A 102 4.49 5.87 -7.26
CA PHE A 102 4.71 6.02 -5.82
C PHE A 102 3.48 5.61 -4.98
N PHE A 103 2.29 6.14 -5.31
CA PHE A 103 1.07 5.87 -4.54
C PHE A 103 0.60 4.42 -4.66
N ASP A 104 0.84 3.76 -5.79
CA ASP A 104 0.49 2.34 -5.98
C ASP A 104 1.37 1.46 -5.10
N ILE A 105 2.68 1.73 -5.07
CA ILE A 105 3.64 0.98 -4.24
C ILE A 105 3.34 1.19 -2.75
N VAL A 106 3.10 2.42 -2.31
CA VAL A 106 2.76 2.68 -0.89
C VAL A 106 1.48 1.95 -0.49
N GLU A 107 0.41 2.03 -1.30
CA GLU A 107 -0.84 1.32 -1.02
C GLU A 107 -0.64 -0.20 -1.00
N MET A 108 0.10 -0.75 -1.97
CA MET A 108 0.38 -2.19 -2.07
C MET A 108 1.06 -2.73 -0.80
N VAL A 109 2.07 -2.03 -0.29
CA VAL A 109 2.76 -2.48 0.93
C VAL A 109 1.85 -2.37 2.15
N CYS A 110 1.02 -1.32 2.21
CA CYS A 110 -0.01 -1.19 3.25
C CYS A 110 -1.08 -2.29 3.17
N ASP A 111 -1.49 -2.71 1.96
CA ASP A 111 -2.41 -3.83 1.73
C ASP A 111 -1.80 -5.14 2.27
N TRP A 112 -0.55 -5.44 1.91
CA TRP A 112 0.13 -6.64 2.43
C TRP A 112 0.25 -6.62 3.95
N TRP A 113 0.59 -5.47 4.52
CA TRP A 113 0.65 -5.29 5.97
C TRP A 113 -0.72 -5.47 6.61
N SER A 114 -1.79 -4.93 6.02
CA SER A 114 -3.17 -5.08 6.50
C SER A 114 -3.67 -6.54 6.41
N ALA A 115 -3.40 -7.21 5.29
CA ALA A 115 -3.77 -8.61 5.08
C ALA A 115 -3.14 -9.53 6.14
N ARG A 116 -1.88 -9.27 6.51
CA ARG A 116 -1.16 -10.00 7.59
C ARG A 116 -1.86 -9.90 8.94
N HIS A 117 -2.53 -8.80 9.24
CA HIS A 117 -3.28 -8.57 10.49
C HIS A 117 -4.72 -9.08 10.43
N THR A 118 -5.27 -9.22 9.23
CA THR A 118 -6.70 -9.50 9.04
C THR A 118 -7.01 -10.99 8.89
N TYR A 119 -6.13 -11.76 8.24
CA TYR A 119 -6.40 -13.14 7.86
C TYR A 119 -5.53 -14.16 8.61
N GLY A 120 -6.18 -15.15 9.23
CA GLY A 120 -5.55 -16.38 9.72
C GLY A 120 -4.41 -16.20 10.73
N LYS A 121 -3.48 -17.17 10.78
CA LYS A 121 -2.23 -17.04 11.55
C LYS A 121 -1.30 -16.09 10.81
N SER A 122 -1.03 -14.93 11.39
CA SER A 122 -0.13 -13.92 10.83
C SER A 122 1.24 -14.52 10.55
N GLN A 123 1.68 -14.46 9.29
CA GLN A 123 3.06 -14.75 8.94
C GLN A 123 3.98 -13.61 9.43
N PRO A 124 5.23 -13.88 9.82
CA PRO A 124 6.20 -12.82 10.09
C PRO A 124 6.36 -11.84 8.92
N TRP A 125 6.67 -10.58 9.24
CA TRP A 125 6.71 -9.50 8.24
C TRP A 125 7.80 -9.70 7.20
N ASP A 126 9.00 -10.06 7.64
CA ASP A 126 10.15 -10.43 6.82
C ASP A 126 9.80 -11.54 5.83
N LYS A 127 9.09 -12.58 6.29
CA LYS A 127 8.64 -13.69 5.44
C LYS A 127 7.58 -13.27 4.43
N THR A 128 6.72 -12.31 4.77
CA THR A 128 5.79 -11.73 3.80
C THR A 128 6.55 -11.02 2.69
N LEU A 129 7.56 -10.21 3.03
CA LEU A 129 8.36 -9.48 2.05
C LEU A 129 9.20 -10.43 1.18
N GLU A 130 9.81 -11.47 1.74
CA GLU A 130 10.53 -12.51 0.98
C GLU A 130 9.64 -13.13 -0.11
N ILE A 131 8.41 -13.53 0.26
CA ILE A 131 7.45 -14.11 -0.70
C ILE A 131 7.13 -13.12 -1.84
N GLN A 132 6.90 -11.85 -1.52
CA GLN A 132 6.56 -10.86 -2.54
C GLN A 132 7.75 -10.55 -3.44
N LYS A 133 8.99 -10.56 -2.89
CA LYS A 133 10.22 -10.41 -3.67
C LYS A 133 10.43 -11.54 -4.68
N GLU A 134 10.11 -12.77 -4.27
CA GLU A 134 10.20 -13.94 -5.16
C GLU A 134 9.08 -13.95 -6.21
N ARG A 135 7.90 -13.45 -5.83
CA ARG A 135 6.72 -13.42 -6.71
C ARG A 135 6.82 -12.38 -7.81
N PHE A 136 7.40 -11.21 -7.53
CA PHE A 136 7.40 -10.07 -8.45
C PHE A 136 8.81 -9.54 -8.69
N ALA A 137 9.15 -9.37 -9.97
CA ALA A 137 10.44 -8.82 -10.40
C ALA A 137 10.44 -7.28 -10.35
N PHE A 138 10.27 -6.71 -9.16
CA PHE A 138 10.37 -5.25 -8.95
C PHE A 138 11.76 -4.72 -9.33
N THR A 139 11.82 -3.47 -9.83
CA THR A 139 13.12 -2.82 -10.05
C THR A 139 13.82 -2.53 -8.72
N PRO A 140 15.15 -2.28 -8.71
CA PRO A 140 15.87 -1.91 -7.50
C PRO A 140 15.27 -0.70 -6.78
N GLU A 141 14.80 0.32 -7.52
CA GLU A 141 14.20 1.53 -6.97
C GLU A 141 12.82 1.27 -6.35
N GLN A 142 12.02 0.42 -7.00
CA GLN A 142 10.73 0.01 -6.46
C GLN A 142 10.91 -0.81 -5.19
N TRP A 143 11.86 -1.74 -5.20
CA TRP A 143 12.17 -2.56 -4.03
C TRP A 143 12.69 -1.72 -2.86
N TRP A 144 13.54 -0.73 -3.14
CA TRP A 144 13.98 0.24 -2.13
C TRP A 144 12.79 0.95 -1.48
N LEU A 145 11.83 1.46 -2.27
CA LEU A 145 10.64 2.12 -1.73
C LEU A 145 9.78 1.15 -0.92
N ILE A 146 9.60 -0.09 -1.40
CA ILE A 146 8.88 -1.15 -0.67
C ILE A 146 9.52 -1.37 0.70
N GLU A 147 10.85 -1.51 0.77
CA GLU A 147 11.58 -1.73 2.01
C GLU A 147 11.47 -0.53 2.97
N GLU A 148 11.54 0.70 2.48
CA GLU A 148 11.39 1.89 3.34
C GLU A 148 9.98 2.00 3.94
N VAL A 149 8.93 1.75 3.15
CA VAL A 149 7.55 1.75 3.65
C VAL A 149 7.35 0.60 4.64
N ALA A 150 7.84 -0.60 4.32
CA ALA A 150 7.73 -1.77 5.18
C ALA A 150 8.43 -1.57 6.52
N ARG A 151 9.64 -0.96 6.53
CA ARG A 151 10.38 -0.63 7.75
C ARG A 151 9.65 0.42 8.58
N PHE A 152 9.08 1.43 7.93
CA PHE A 152 8.25 2.42 8.61
C PHE A 152 7.06 1.77 9.33
N LEU A 153 6.31 0.90 8.65
CA LEU A 153 5.15 0.20 9.22
C LEU A 153 5.54 -0.71 10.39
N GLU A 154 6.66 -1.43 10.29
CA GLU A 154 7.18 -2.24 11.39
C GLU A 154 7.54 -1.37 12.61
N SER A 155 8.21 -0.24 12.41
CA SER A 155 8.53 0.69 13.51
C SER A 155 7.28 1.30 14.16
N TYR A 156 6.27 1.62 13.34
CA TYR A 156 5.00 2.15 13.80
C TYR A 156 4.25 1.12 14.65
N GLU A 157 4.22 -0.13 14.20
CA GLU A 157 3.60 -1.24 14.93
C GLU A 157 4.28 -1.46 16.30
N GLN A 158 5.61 -1.47 16.36
CA GLN A 158 6.36 -1.61 17.60
C GLN A 158 6.15 -0.42 18.56
N GLY A 159 6.02 0.79 18.03
CA GLY A 159 5.77 2.00 18.83
C GLY A 159 4.35 2.09 19.38
N VAL A 160 3.36 1.56 18.67
CA VAL A 160 1.95 1.57 19.08
C VAL A 160 1.59 0.35 19.94
N MET A 161 2.10 -0.85 19.64
CA MET A 161 1.82 -2.08 20.39
C MET A 161 2.84 -2.40 21.51
N GLY A 162 3.97 -1.68 21.58
CA GLY A 162 4.95 -1.81 22.67
C GLY A 162 4.64 -0.98 23.93
N ASN A 163 3.59 -0.15 23.89
CA ASN A 163 3.11 0.66 25.02
C ASN A 163 1.75 0.16 25.58
N GLY A 164 1.32 -1.04 25.19
CA GLY A 164 0.09 -1.70 25.64
C GLY A 164 0.34 -2.75 26.71
#